data_AF-A0A821BSV5-F1
#
_entry.id   AF-A0A821BSV5-F1
#
_cell.length_a   1.000
_cell.length_b   1.000
_cell.length_c   1.000
_cell.angle_alpha   90.00
_cell.angle_beta   90.00
_cell.angle_gamma   90.00
#
_symmetry.space_group_name_H-M   'P 1'
#
loop_
_entity.id
_entity.type
_entity.pdbx_description
1 polymer ?
#
loop_
_entity_poly.entity_id
_entity_poly.type
_entity_poly.pdbx_seq_one_letter_code
_entity_poly.pdbx_strand_id
1 'polypeptide(L)'
;MLIKFTLFIAGIVAALLFIKPFVDEDILRLTKHHRMLILHRIFSLRNKLLPSLHPLSITTDADSKALVELIILYHPSLDLSDDLTKNDIEQFRYHSKQMLTALFPIRSSSCLVQHHIFQYKTNQINMYSIQHQQINDWKCSNQSLVLYFHGGGFVFGDIDTYSCYECHLSKSLNMLILHVDFRLAPEYSLEQTIEDVINVYKVLLDSDSNIHRRLIGMGDSSGGMLWIYLLQWIISNNKPLPQGVVLHSPWPNLEYLNNNVKFSTDHFLSLRLAYNLRKLAIGKDIHWVEVTDEELSKISPKDDLFQGYPPLYITAGTNEILIDAIRDMTKKIRSAIVEVILDEGEGLMHTYALFDLWSPQSRPPYPPFTKESAIQKVRAAEDAWNSRDPQRVSLAYSENSRWRNRSEFINGREEIIAFLTRKWTKELDYRLIKELWAYDGNRISVRFAYEWHDDSSNWFRSYGNENWEFDEQGLMTRRYASINDLPIKEEERKFRWTLGRRPDEHVGLTDLDL
;
A
#
# COMPACT_ATOMS: atom_id res chain seq x y z
N MET A 1 27.72 -11.12 -35.75
CA MET A 1 27.39 -9.75 -35.28
C MET A 1 26.11 -9.73 -34.44
N LEU A 2 25.02 -10.37 -34.90
CA LEU A 2 23.74 -10.49 -34.17
C LEU A 2 23.81 -11.20 -32.80
N ILE A 3 24.66 -12.23 -32.65
CA ILE A 3 24.83 -12.99 -31.40
C ILE A 3 25.56 -12.15 -30.33
N LYS A 4 26.56 -11.34 -30.73
CA LYS A 4 27.25 -10.41 -29.82
C LYS A 4 26.33 -9.26 -29.36
N PHE A 5 25.41 -8.81 -30.21
CA PHE A 5 24.41 -7.79 -29.86
C PHE A 5 23.31 -8.34 -28.93
N THR A 6 22.93 -9.61 -29.10
CA THR A 6 21.96 -10.28 -28.23
C THR A 6 22.56 -10.60 -26.85
N LEU A 7 23.84 -10.98 -26.79
CA LEU A 7 24.58 -11.15 -25.53
C LEU A 7 24.85 -9.82 -24.82
N PHE A 8 25.05 -8.73 -25.57
CA PHE A 8 25.16 -7.38 -25.02
C PHE A 8 23.84 -6.90 -24.39
N ILE A 9 22.71 -7.14 -25.06
CA ILE A 9 21.38 -6.85 -24.50
C ILE A 9 21.03 -7.77 -23.33
N ALA A 10 21.37 -9.06 -23.39
CA ALA A 10 21.21 -9.97 -22.25
C ALA A 10 22.11 -9.58 -21.07
N GLY A 11 23.30 -9.06 -21.34
CA GLY A 11 24.20 -8.48 -20.35
C GLY A 11 23.65 -7.18 -19.73
N ILE A 12 22.99 -6.34 -20.53
CA ILE A 12 22.29 -5.13 -20.03
C ILE A 12 21.06 -5.52 -19.22
N VAL A 13 20.30 -6.55 -19.61
CA VAL A 13 19.14 -7.05 -18.85
C VAL A 13 19.59 -7.72 -17.55
N ALA A 14 20.70 -8.46 -17.55
CA ALA A 14 21.31 -8.98 -16.33
C ALA A 14 21.88 -7.86 -15.45
N ALA A 15 22.46 -6.81 -16.03
CA ALA A 15 22.94 -5.64 -15.29
C ALA A 15 21.78 -4.82 -14.67
N LEU A 16 20.67 -4.65 -15.39
CA LEU A 16 19.46 -3.97 -14.89
C LEU A 16 18.71 -4.77 -13.82
N LEU A 17 18.87 -6.09 -13.78
CA LEU A 17 18.27 -6.96 -12.76
C LEU A 17 19.17 -7.20 -11.54
N PHE A 18 20.48 -6.93 -11.62
CA PHE A 18 21.44 -7.25 -10.55
C PHE A 18 22.37 -6.11 -10.12
N ILE A 19 22.28 -4.91 -10.70
CA ILE A 19 23.11 -3.75 -10.34
C ILE A 19 22.22 -2.54 -10.08
N LYS A 20 22.47 -1.86 -8.95
CA LYS A 20 21.97 -0.52 -8.59
C LYS A 20 22.05 0.47 -9.78
N PRO A 21 21.21 1.54 -9.79
CA PRO A 21 20.65 2.12 -11.00
C PRO A 21 21.67 2.97 -11.75
N PHE A 22 21.90 2.61 -13.00
CA PHE A 22 22.36 3.52 -14.04
C PHE A 22 21.58 3.19 -15.31
N VAL A 23 20.38 3.74 -15.44
CA VAL A 23 19.86 4.06 -16.77
C VAL A 23 20.65 5.28 -17.23
N ASP A 24 21.58 5.04 -18.15
CA ASP A 24 22.42 6.06 -18.77
C ASP A 24 21.55 7.15 -19.44
N GLU A 25 21.98 8.42 -19.39
CA GLU A 25 21.28 9.55 -20.05
C GLU A 25 21.00 9.26 -21.54
N ASP A 26 21.83 8.41 -22.15
CA ASP A 26 21.72 7.99 -23.54
C ASP A 26 20.47 7.17 -23.86
N ILE A 27 19.85 6.48 -22.88
CA ILE A 27 18.59 5.75 -23.08
C ILE A 27 17.40 6.73 -23.22
N LEU A 28 17.41 7.83 -22.47
CA LEU A 28 16.41 8.90 -22.59
C LEU A 28 16.53 9.66 -23.93
N ARG A 29 17.74 9.68 -24.52
CA ARG A 29 18.00 10.25 -25.86
C ARG A 29 17.52 9.38 -27.02
N LEU A 30 17.12 8.13 -26.76
CA LEU A 30 16.58 7.25 -27.81
C LEU A 30 15.21 7.74 -28.30
N THR A 31 14.94 7.55 -29.59
CA THR A 31 13.63 7.87 -30.17
C THR A 31 12.53 6.98 -29.57
N LYS A 32 11.28 7.49 -29.54
CA LYS A 32 10.08 6.78 -29.02
C LYS A 32 10.00 5.33 -29.54
N HIS A 33 10.30 5.12 -30.82
CA HIS A 33 10.29 3.81 -31.47
C HIS A 33 11.33 2.83 -30.90
N HIS A 34 12.56 3.29 -30.64
CA HIS A 34 13.63 2.44 -30.12
C HIS A 34 13.40 2.05 -28.66
N ARG A 35 12.88 2.96 -27.84
CA ARG A 35 12.48 2.66 -26.45
C ARG A 35 11.39 1.58 -26.41
N MET A 36 10.36 1.71 -27.25
CA MET A 36 9.27 0.72 -27.36
C MET A 36 9.74 -0.67 -27.83
N LEU A 37 10.68 -0.74 -28.77
CA LEU A 37 11.25 -2.01 -29.27
C LEU A 37 12.07 -2.74 -28.21
N ILE A 38 12.85 -2.01 -27.41
CA ILE A 38 13.62 -2.57 -26.30
C ILE A 38 12.67 -3.14 -25.25
N LEU A 39 11.63 -2.38 -24.88
CA LEU A 39 10.62 -2.80 -23.91
C LEU A 39 9.84 -4.04 -24.36
N HIS A 40 9.35 -4.07 -25.60
CA HIS A 40 8.62 -5.23 -26.13
C HIS A 40 9.46 -6.51 -26.10
N ARG A 41 10.78 -6.39 -26.33
CA ARG A 41 11.72 -7.52 -26.20
C ARG A 41 11.97 -7.92 -24.75
N ILE A 42 12.10 -6.97 -23.82
CA ILE A 42 12.26 -7.27 -22.39
C ILE A 42 11.03 -8.01 -21.84
N PHE A 43 9.81 -7.57 -22.17
CA PHE A 43 8.58 -8.24 -21.72
C PHE A 43 8.36 -9.59 -22.40
N SER A 44 8.65 -9.70 -23.70
CA SER A 44 8.59 -10.99 -24.40
C SER A 44 9.60 -11.99 -23.82
N LEU A 45 10.80 -11.53 -23.43
CA LEU A 45 11.79 -12.39 -22.76
C LEU A 45 11.39 -12.71 -21.31
N ARG A 46 10.90 -11.75 -20.51
CA ARG A 46 10.44 -11.99 -19.13
C ARG A 46 9.32 -13.03 -19.10
N ASN A 47 8.29 -12.84 -19.91
CA ASN A 47 7.13 -13.74 -19.96
C ASN A 47 7.50 -15.14 -20.52
N LYS A 48 8.57 -15.25 -21.32
CA LYS A 48 9.06 -16.54 -21.84
C LYS A 48 10.04 -17.26 -20.92
N LEU A 49 10.86 -16.52 -20.17
CA LEU A 49 11.98 -17.10 -19.41
C LEU A 49 11.67 -17.25 -17.92
N LEU A 50 10.79 -16.43 -17.35
CA LEU A 50 10.61 -16.32 -15.90
C LEU A 50 9.12 -16.13 -15.50
N PRO A 51 8.23 -17.11 -15.79
CA PRO A 51 6.81 -17.04 -15.42
C PRO A 51 6.56 -17.15 -13.91
N SER A 52 7.59 -17.39 -13.09
CA SER A 52 7.51 -17.61 -11.64
C SER A 52 8.15 -16.51 -10.78
N LEU A 53 8.55 -15.36 -11.35
CA LEU A 53 9.12 -14.26 -10.58
C LEU A 53 8.05 -13.46 -9.81
N HIS A 54 8.29 -13.27 -8.51
CA HIS A 54 7.47 -12.46 -7.60
C HIS A 54 7.45 -10.97 -7.99
N PRO A 55 6.41 -10.21 -7.60
CA PRO A 55 6.34 -8.75 -7.78
C PRO A 55 7.43 -8.01 -6.99
N LEU A 56 7.82 -6.83 -7.49
CA LEU A 56 8.79 -5.93 -6.87
C LEU A 56 8.25 -5.42 -5.51
N SER A 57 8.94 -5.71 -4.41
CA SER A 57 8.68 -5.07 -3.12
C SER A 57 9.31 -3.67 -3.12
N ILE A 58 8.50 -2.62 -3.02
CA ILE A 58 8.96 -1.24 -3.05
C ILE A 58 9.22 -0.80 -1.61
N THR A 59 10.47 -0.87 -1.15
CA THR A 59 10.79 -0.70 0.28
C THR A 59 11.86 0.36 0.55
N THR A 60 12.40 0.99 -0.50
CA THR A 60 13.43 2.03 -0.41
C THR A 60 13.24 3.09 -1.50
N ASP A 61 13.86 4.27 -1.34
CA ASP A 61 13.98 5.28 -2.41
C ASP A 61 14.61 4.73 -3.69
N ALA A 62 15.51 3.74 -3.58
CA ALA A 62 16.16 3.11 -4.72
C ALA A 62 15.24 2.11 -5.45
N ASP A 63 14.40 1.37 -4.73
CA ASP A 63 13.38 0.49 -5.32
C ASP A 63 12.27 1.30 -5.96
N SER A 64 11.88 2.40 -5.31
CA SER A 64 10.99 3.41 -5.86
C SER A 64 11.60 3.94 -7.15
N LYS A 65 12.86 4.37 -7.16
CA LYS A 65 13.55 4.86 -8.38
C LYS A 65 13.63 3.83 -9.51
N ALA A 66 13.85 2.54 -9.23
CA ALA A 66 13.88 1.48 -10.25
C ALA A 66 12.48 1.16 -10.81
N LEU A 67 11.46 1.14 -9.94
CA LEU A 67 10.07 1.03 -10.37
C LEU A 67 9.66 2.23 -11.20
N VAL A 68 10.13 3.41 -10.81
CA VAL A 68 9.92 4.69 -11.46
C VAL A 68 10.62 4.75 -12.81
N GLU A 69 11.84 4.23 -12.93
CA GLU A 69 12.52 4.08 -14.21
C GLU A 69 11.73 3.14 -15.13
N LEU A 70 11.07 2.11 -14.58
CA LEU A 70 10.06 1.32 -15.30
C LEU A 70 8.80 2.14 -15.63
N ILE A 71 8.17 2.83 -14.68
CA ILE A 71 6.92 3.62 -14.87
C ILE A 71 7.12 4.75 -15.89
N ILE A 72 8.25 5.48 -15.83
CA ILE A 72 8.66 6.51 -16.79
C ILE A 72 8.85 5.91 -18.19
N LEU A 73 9.36 4.69 -18.29
CA LEU A 73 9.44 3.96 -19.57
C LEU A 73 8.05 3.54 -20.11
N TYR A 74 7.03 3.47 -19.25
CA TYR A 74 5.66 3.02 -19.57
C TYR A 74 4.66 4.16 -19.85
N HIS A 75 4.91 5.39 -19.38
CA HIS A 75 4.01 6.55 -19.53
C HIS A 75 4.43 7.64 -20.55
N PRO A 76 5.04 7.32 -21.71
CA PRO A 76 5.70 8.35 -22.51
C PRO A 76 4.74 9.30 -23.25
N SER A 77 3.44 9.04 -23.33
CA SER A 77 2.52 9.91 -24.10
C SER A 77 1.96 11.06 -23.27
N LEU A 78 1.31 10.77 -22.13
CA LEU A 78 0.73 11.83 -21.29
C LEU A 78 1.78 12.63 -20.54
N ASP A 79 2.91 12.05 -20.15
CA ASP A 79 3.90 12.81 -19.38
C ASP A 79 4.78 13.72 -20.27
N LEU A 80 4.89 13.40 -21.57
CA LEU A 80 5.79 14.10 -22.51
C LEU A 80 5.08 14.98 -23.54
N SER A 81 3.76 14.88 -23.71
CA SER A 81 3.04 15.63 -24.76
C SER A 81 2.10 16.70 -24.21
N ASP A 82 2.10 17.84 -24.88
CA ASP A 82 1.16 18.95 -24.72
C ASP A 82 -0.13 18.75 -25.53
N ASP A 83 -0.04 18.03 -26.65
CA ASP A 83 -1.15 17.73 -27.56
C ASP A 83 -1.40 16.23 -27.60
N LEU A 84 -2.59 15.80 -27.17
CA LEU A 84 -2.92 14.40 -26.92
C LEU A 84 -3.90 13.87 -27.96
N THR A 85 -3.49 12.89 -28.75
CA THR A 85 -4.44 12.23 -29.66
C THR A 85 -5.24 11.15 -28.94
N LYS A 86 -6.37 10.73 -29.53
CA LYS A 86 -7.11 9.55 -29.03
C LYS A 86 -6.23 8.31 -28.93
N ASN A 87 -5.33 8.10 -29.90
CA ASN A 87 -4.38 6.99 -29.89
C ASN A 87 -3.37 7.10 -28.72
N ASP A 88 -2.95 8.31 -28.34
CA ASP A 88 -2.06 8.50 -27.19
C ASP A 88 -2.74 8.10 -25.86
N ILE A 89 -4.04 8.36 -25.75
CA ILE A 89 -4.87 7.98 -24.60
C ILE A 89 -5.08 6.47 -24.57
N GLU A 90 -5.41 5.85 -25.70
CA GLU A 90 -5.56 4.39 -25.81
C GLU A 90 -4.24 3.66 -25.46
N GLN A 91 -3.10 4.16 -25.96
CA GLN A 91 -1.79 3.62 -25.61
C GLN A 91 -1.49 3.80 -24.12
N PHE A 92 -1.81 4.97 -23.56
CA PHE A 92 -1.64 5.23 -22.13
C PHE A 92 -2.48 4.28 -21.28
N ARG A 93 -3.77 4.08 -21.60
CA ARG A 93 -4.63 3.11 -20.89
C ARG A 93 -4.07 1.70 -20.96
N TYR A 94 -3.63 1.27 -22.15
CA TYR A 94 -3.03 -0.04 -22.34
C TYR A 94 -1.76 -0.22 -21.48
N HIS A 95 -0.83 0.73 -21.51
CA HIS A 95 0.40 0.66 -20.73
C HIS A 95 0.15 0.73 -19.22
N SER A 96 -0.78 1.59 -18.77
CA SER A 96 -1.16 1.71 -17.36
C SER A 96 -1.76 0.41 -16.84
N LYS A 97 -2.62 -0.24 -17.64
CA LYS A 97 -3.17 -1.56 -17.32
C LYS A 97 -2.08 -2.62 -17.22
N GLN A 98 -1.14 -2.67 -18.16
CA GLN A 98 -0.01 -3.61 -18.10
C GLN A 98 0.87 -3.38 -16.87
N MET A 99 1.16 -2.11 -16.55
CA MET A 99 1.96 -1.73 -15.39
C MET A 99 1.30 -2.18 -14.08
N LEU A 100 0.04 -1.81 -13.86
CA LEU A 100 -0.70 -2.17 -12.65
C LEU A 100 -0.93 -3.68 -12.56
N THR A 101 -1.23 -4.36 -13.67
CA THR A 101 -1.31 -5.84 -13.69
C THR A 101 0.03 -6.48 -13.32
N ALA A 102 1.16 -5.91 -13.77
CA ALA A 102 2.49 -6.41 -13.43
C ALA A 102 2.90 -6.14 -11.97
N LEU A 103 2.35 -5.08 -11.36
CA LEU A 103 2.49 -4.75 -9.94
C LEU A 103 1.64 -5.68 -9.05
N PHE A 104 0.52 -6.20 -9.56
CA PHE A 104 -0.36 -7.14 -8.87
C PHE A 104 -0.43 -8.52 -9.56
N PRO A 105 0.68 -9.26 -9.74
CA PRO A 105 0.77 -10.35 -10.70
C PRO A 105 0.03 -11.64 -10.29
N ILE A 106 -0.61 -11.71 -9.13
CA ILE A 106 -1.32 -12.91 -8.68
C ILE A 106 -2.78 -12.61 -8.40
N ARG A 107 -3.65 -12.95 -9.37
CA ARG A 107 -5.02 -13.34 -9.06
C ARG A 107 -4.92 -14.64 -8.26
N SER A 108 -5.24 -14.61 -6.97
CA SER A 108 -5.37 -15.85 -6.22
C SER A 108 -6.43 -16.71 -6.92
N SER A 109 -6.10 -17.97 -7.22
CA SER A 109 -7.04 -18.92 -7.83
C SER A 109 -8.29 -19.18 -6.98
N SER A 110 -8.36 -18.63 -5.76
CA SER A 110 -9.49 -18.73 -4.84
C SER A 110 -10.49 -17.58 -4.88
N CYS A 111 -10.26 -16.48 -5.62
CA CYS A 111 -11.24 -15.40 -5.71
C CYS A 111 -12.25 -15.61 -6.84
N LEU A 112 -13.53 -15.48 -6.51
CA LEU A 112 -14.65 -15.45 -7.44
C LEU A 112 -14.94 -13.98 -7.80
N VAL A 113 -14.86 -13.68 -9.09
CA VAL A 113 -15.30 -12.40 -9.66
C VAL A 113 -16.60 -12.66 -10.41
N GLN A 114 -17.69 -12.00 -10.00
CA GLN A 114 -18.97 -12.08 -10.69
C GLN A 114 -19.32 -10.72 -11.26
N HIS A 115 -19.69 -10.69 -12.54
CA HIS A 115 -20.13 -9.50 -13.24
C HIS A 115 -21.63 -9.28 -13.02
N HIS A 116 -21.98 -8.05 -12.69
CA HIS A 116 -23.34 -7.56 -12.52
C HIS A 116 -23.53 -6.33 -13.40
N ILE A 117 -24.72 -6.20 -13.96
CA ILE A 117 -25.11 -4.98 -14.69
C ILE A 117 -26.16 -4.27 -13.85
N PHE A 118 -25.81 -3.09 -13.39
CA PHE A 118 -26.69 -2.23 -12.61
C PHE A 118 -27.41 -1.29 -13.56
N GLN A 119 -28.74 -1.31 -13.52
CA GLN A 119 -29.56 -0.37 -14.26
C GLN A 119 -30.20 0.64 -13.32
N TYR A 120 -30.01 1.92 -13.63
CA TYR A 120 -30.75 2.99 -13.00
C TYR A 120 -31.32 3.91 -14.09
N LYS A 121 -32.64 3.94 -14.21
CA LYS A 121 -33.35 4.57 -15.33
C LYS A 121 -32.82 4.03 -16.68
N THR A 122 -32.24 4.90 -17.52
CA THR A 122 -31.66 4.54 -18.83
C THR A 122 -30.17 4.23 -18.77
N ASN A 123 -29.51 4.42 -17.61
CA ASN A 123 -28.07 4.25 -17.48
C ASN A 123 -27.73 2.83 -17.03
N GLN A 124 -26.76 2.21 -17.71
CA GLN A 124 -26.22 0.89 -17.39
C GLN A 124 -24.80 1.05 -16.86
N ILE A 125 -24.54 0.54 -15.67
CA ILE A 125 -23.23 0.62 -15.02
C ILE A 125 -22.77 -0.81 -14.76
N ASN A 126 -21.55 -1.12 -15.21
CA ASN A 126 -20.93 -2.40 -14.91
C ASN A 126 -20.44 -2.39 -13.46
N MET A 127 -20.72 -3.46 -12.74
CA MET A 127 -20.23 -3.65 -11.38
C MET A 127 -19.77 -5.09 -11.22
N TYR A 128 -18.72 -5.29 -10.44
CA TYR A 128 -18.17 -6.62 -10.22
C TYR A 128 -18.12 -6.89 -8.73
N SER A 129 -18.67 -8.03 -8.31
CA SER A 129 -18.53 -8.50 -6.94
C SER A 129 -17.33 -9.45 -6.85
N ILE A 130 -16.41 -9.17 -5.95
CA ILE A 130 -15.18 -9.93 -5.74
C ILE A 130 -15.22 -10.52 -4.33
N GLN A 131 -15.05 -11.83 -4.25
CA GLN A 131 -15.11 -12.57 -2.99
C GLN A 131 -14.14 -13.74 -2.95
N HIS A 132 -13.53 -13.97 -1.79
CA HIS A 132 -12.68 -15.14 -1.55
C HIS A 132 -13.48 -16.43 -1.25
N GLN A 133 -14.75 -16.33 -0.87
CA GLN A 133 -15.63 -17.47 -0.60
C GLN A 133 -16.96 -17.32 -1.34
N GLN A 134 -17.59 -18.44 -1.70
CA GLN A 134 -18.86 -18.44 -2.42
C GLN A 134 -20.01 -17.99 -1.50
N ILE A 135 -20.72 -16.94 -1.90
CA ILE A 135 -21.94 -16.48 -1.23
C ILE A 135 -23.10 -16.54 -2.23
N ASN A 136 -24.26 -16.97 -1.74
CA ASN A 136 -25.51 -16.90 -2.47
C ASN A 136 -26.06 -15.47 -2.34
N ASP A 137 -25.89 -14.67 -3.41
CA ASP A 137 -26.40 -13.31 -3.59
C ASP A 137 -26.01 -12.29 -2.50
N TRP A 138 -25.14 -11.35 -2.85
CA TRP A 138 -24.67 -10.30 -1.94
C TRP A 138 -25.78 -9.36 -1.44
N LYS A 139 -26.91 -9.30 -2.16
CA LYS A 139 -28.10 -8.54 -1.74
C LYS A 139 -28.78 -9.13 -0.51
N CYS A 140 -28.68 -10.45 -0.33
CA CYS A 140 -29.30 -11.20 0.76
C CYS A 140 -28.31 -11.58 1.87
N SER A 141 -27.05 -11.17 1.74
CA SER A 141 -25.98 -11.48 2.69
C SER A 141 -25.90 -10.46 3.83
N ASN A 142 -25.70 -10.94 5.05
CA ASN A 142 -25.37 -10.10 6.22
C ASN A 142 -23.88 -9.72 6.27
N GLN A 143 -23.07 -10.14 5.31
CA GLN A 143 -21.63 -9.83 5.28
C GLN A 143 -21.40 -8.35 5.01
N SER A 144 -20.41 -7.77 5.69
CA SER A 144 -19.92 -6.42 5.39
C SER A 144 -19.35 -6.35 3.97
N LEU A 145 -19.58 -5.21 3.32
CA LEU A 145 -19.18 -4.99 1.94
C LEU A 145 -18.42 -3.69 1.78
N VAL A 146 -17.49 -3.68 0.83
CA VAL A 146 -16.72 -2.51 0.41
C VAL A 146 -17.27 -2.06 -0.94
N LEU A 147 -17.69 -0.80 -1.06
CA LEU A 147 -17.93 -0.19 -2.36
C LEU A 147 -16.64 0.52 -2.80
N TYR A 148 -16.01 0.01 -3.85
CA TYR A 148 -14.70 0.46 -4.29
C TYR A 148 -14.79 1.35 -5.53
N PHE A 149 -14.20 2.55 -5.46
CA PHE A 149 -13.99 3.44 -6.60
C PHE A 149 -12.50 3.55 -6.90
N HIS A 150 -12.13 3.17 -8.11
CA HIS A 150 -10.72 3.07 -8.48
C HIS A 150 -10.08 4.42 -8.85
N GLY A 151 -8.78 4.53 -8.63
CA GLY A 151 -7.97 5.64 -9.13
C GLY A 151 -7.70 5.56 -10.64
N GLY A 152 -6.91 6.52 -11.13
CA GLY A 152 -6.56 6.64 -12.55
C GLY A 152 -6.93 7.99 -13.18
N GLY A 153 -7.11 9.02 -12.36
CA GLY A 153 -7.33 10.39 -12.81
C GLY A 153 -8.58 10.56 -13.65
N PHE A 154 -9.60 9.71 -13.46
CA PHE A 154 -10.83 9.64 -14.25
C PHE A 154 -10.63 9.21 -15.72
N VAL A 155 -9.43 8.80 -16.12
CA VAL A 155 -9.10 8.48 -17.53
C VAL A 155 -8.82 6.99 -17.73
N PHE A 156 -8.32 6.29 -16.72
CA PHE A 156 -8.01 4.86 -16.79
C PHE A 156 -8.33 4.15 -15.47
N GLY A 157 -8.15 2.82 -15.47
CA GLY A 157 -8.53 1.91 -14.39
C GLY A 157 -9.77 1.12 -14.80
N ASP A 158 -9.79 -0.16 -14.43
CA ASP A 158 -10.88 -1.09 -14.69
C ASP A 158 -10.76 -2.30 -13.74
N ILE A 159 -11.71 -3.22 -13.83
CA ILE A 159 -11.70 -4.46 -13.05
C ILE A 159 -10.45 -5.31 -13.28
N ASP A 160 -9.90 -5.35 -14.49
CA ASP A 160 -8.71 -6.15 -14.77
C ASP A 160 -7.48 -5.57 -14.06
N THR A 161 -7.45 -4.25 -13.92
CA THR A 161 -6.41 -3.50 -13.23
C THR A 161 -6.46 -3.67 -11.72
N TYR A 162 -7.66 -3.70 -11.12
CA TYR A 162 -7.85 -3.70 -9.66
C TYR A 162 -8.18 -5.07 -9.05
N SER A 163 -8.69 -6.03 -9.84
CA SER A 163 -9.20 -7.30 -9.29
C SER A 163 -8.19 -8.10 -8.47
N CYS A 164 -6.88 -8.00 -8.78
CA CYS A 164 -5.85 -8.66 -7.97
C CYS A 164 -5.74 -8.03 -6.57
N TYR A 165 -5.70 -6.70 -6.51
CA TYR A 165 -5.69 -5.93 -5.28
C TYR A 165 -6.97 -6.17 -4.47
N GLU A 166 -8.13 -6.04 -5.11
CA GLU A 166 -9.42 -6.19 -4.46
C GLU A 166 -9.70 -7.64 -4.02
N CYS A 167 -9.16 -8.63 -4.73
CA CYS A 167 -9.17 -10.03 -4.27
C CYS A 167 -8.34 -10.20 -2.99
N HIS A 168 -7.14 -9.60 -2.94
CA HIS A 168 -6.34 -9.62 -1.73
C HIS A 168 -7.08 -8.94 -0.58
N LEU A 169 -7.65 -7.76 -0.83
CA LEU A 169 -8.43 -7.00 0.13
C LEU A 169 -9.63 -7.80 0.65
N SER A 170 -10.40 -8.44 -0.25
CA SER A 170 -11.53 -9.31 0.10
C SER A 170 -11.10 -10.42 1.05
N LYS A 171 -9.97 -11.08 0.75
CA LYS A 171 -9.43 -12.16 1.57
C LYS A 171 -8.96 -11.66 2.94
N SER A 172 -8.22 -10.55 2.97
CA SER A 172 -7.61 -10.01 4.19
C SER A 172 -8.65 -9.42 5.14
N LEU A 173 -9.71 -8.80 4.62
CA LEU A 173 -10.80 -8.23 5.42
C LEU A 173 -11.94 -9.23 5.68
N ASN A 174 -11.97 -10.35 4.97
CA ASN A 174 -13.14 -11.25 4.91
C ASN A 174 -14.43 -10.50 4.53
N MET A 175 -14.33 -9.58 3.57
CA MET A 175 -15.42 -8.74 3.09
C MET A 175 -15.65 -8.95 1.61
N LEU A 176 -16.89 -8.71 1.17
CA LEU A 176 -17.21 -8.60 -0.25
C LEU A 176 -16.73 -7.25 -0.78
N ILE A 177 -16.11 -7.24 -1.96
CA ILE A 177 -15.79 -5.98 -2.67
C ILE A 177 -16.76 -5.81 -3.84
N LEU A 178 -17.37 -4.64 -3.96
CA LEU A 178 -18.14 -4.20 -5.12
C LEU A 178 -17.30 -3.16 -5.88
N HIS A 179 -16.66 -3.60 -6.96
CA HIS A 179 -15.91 -2.74 -7.87
C HIS A 179 -16.87 -2.08 -8.86
N VAL A 180 -16.82 -0.74 -8.96
CA VAL A 180 -17.63 0.01 -9.91
C VAL A 180 -16.80 0.41 -11.12
N ASP A 181 -17.24 -0.03 -12.29
CA ASP A 181 -16.63 0.25 -13.59
C ASP A 181 -17.39 1.43 -14.22
N PHE A 182 -17.13 2.61 -13.68
CA PHE A 182 -17.78 3.87 -14.05
C PHE A 182 -17.22 4.44 -15.36
N ARG A 183 -17.96 5.34 -15.99
CA ARG A 183 -17.55 6.00 -17.24
C ARG A 183 -16.28 6.85 -17.05
N LEU A 184 -15.38 6.79 -18.02
CA LEU A 184 -14.08 7.47 -18.00
C LEU A 184 -13.94 8.52 -19.11
N ALA A 185 -13.14 9.53 -18.84
CA ALA A 185 -12.72 10.55 -19.78
C ALA A 185 -11.67 10.02 -20.76
N PRO A 186 -11.61 10.54 -22.01
CA PRO A 186 -12.38 11.68 -22.52
C PRO A 186 -13.74 11.34 -23.13
N GLU A 187 -14.12 10.06 -23.20
CA GLU A 187 -15.39 9.64 -23.81
C GLU A 187 -16.60 10.16 -23.04
N TYR A 188 -16.43 10.37 -21.73
CA TYR A 188 -17.44 10.87 -20.82
C TYR A 188 -16.85 11.94 -19.90
N SER A 189 -17.66 12.92 -19.53
CA SER A 189 -17.22 14.01 -18.64
C SER A 189 -17.17 13.56 -17.17
N LEU A 190 -16.43 14.30 -16.34
CA LEU A 190 -16.40 14.10 -14.90
C LEU A 190 -17.80 14.09 -14.27
N GLU A 191 -18.72 14.94 -14.73
CA GLU A 191 -20.10 14.99 -14.24
C GLU A 191 -20.83 13.66 -14.50
N GLN A 192 -20.60 13.03 -15.65
CA GLN A 192 -21.16 11.72 -15.98
C GLN A 192 -20.57 10.62 -15.10
N THR A 193 -19.28 10.68 -14.79
CA THR A 193 -18.64 9.78 -13.82
C THR A 193 -19.23 9.95 -12.42
N ILE A 194 -19.43 11.18 -11.96
CA ILE A 194 -20.07 11.49 -10.66
C ILE A 194 -21.52 10.97 -10.64
N GLU A 195 -22.25 11.13 -11.75
CA GLU A 195 -23.60 10.59 -11.90
C GLU A 195 -23.64 9.07 -11.73
N ASP A 196 -22.65 8.35 -12.26
CA ASP A 196 -22.56 6.89 -12.16
C ASP A 196 -22.43 6.43 -10.71
N VAL A 197 -21.49 6.99 -9.94
CA VAL A 197 -21.27 6.59 -8.55
C VAL A 197 -22.47 6.91 -7.65
N ILE A 198 -23.15 8.02 -7.91
CA ILE A 198 -24.41 8.38 -7.24
C ILE A 198 -25.51 7.38 -7.58
N ASN A 199 -25.64 7.01 -8.86
CA ASN A 199 -26.67 6.06 -9.30
C ASN A 199 -26.41 4.65 -8.73
N VAL A 200 -25.16 4.21 -8.64
CA VAL A 200 -24.82 2.96 -7.95
C VAL A 200 -25.26 3.02 -6.49
N TYR A 201 -24.97 4.09 -5.77
CA TYR A 201 -25.37 4.23 -4.37
C TYR A 201 -26.90 4.19 -4.19
N LYS A 202 -27.66 4.83 -5.09
CA LYS A 202 -29.12 4.75 -5.10
C LYS A 202 -29.61 3.31 -5.29
N VAL A 203 -29.08 2.59 -6.27
CA VAL A 203 -29.48 1.20 -6.52
C VAL A 203 -29.14 0.31 -5.32
N LEU A 204 -28.01 0.54 -4.65
CA LEU A 204 -27.66 -0.17 -3.42
C LEU A 204 -28.72 0.05 -2.33
N LEU A 205 -29.07 1.30 -2.04
CA LEU A 205 -30.11 1.63 -1.05
C LEU A 205 -31.49 1.09 -1.42
N ASP A 206 -31.85 1.11 -2.71
CA ASP A 206 -33.11 0.57 -3.21
C ASP A 206 -33.15 -0.96 -3.11
N SER A 207 -31.99 -1.63 -3.21
CA SER A 207 -31.90 -3.09 -3.09
C SER A 207 -31.98 -3.59 -1.64
N ASP A 208 -31.44 -2.83 -0.70
CA ASP A 208 -31.53 -3.09 0.74
C ASP A 208 -31.42 -1.76 1.50
N SER A 209 -32.53 -1.32 2.11
CA SER A 209 -32.57 -0.05 2.87
C SER A 209 -31.59 0.02 4.04
N ASN A 210 -31.10 -1.13 4.54
CA ASN A 210 -30.13 -1.22 5.64
C ASN A 210 -28.69 -1.46 5.16
N ILE A 211 -28.43 -1.52 3.85
CA ILE A 211 -27.10 -1.83 3.29
C ILE A 211 -26.01 -0.87 3.80
N HIS A 212 -26.37 0.38 4.04
CA HIS A 212 -25.49 1.42 4.58
C HIS A 212 -24.87 1.03 5.94
N ARG A 213 -25.58 0.22 6.75
CA ARG A 213 -25.12 -0.26 8.07
C ARG A 213 -24.02 -1.30 8.01
N ARG A 214 -23.72 -1.85 6.83
CA ARG A 214 -22.65 -2.84 6.62
C ARG A 214 -21.70 -2.45 5.50
N LEU A 215 -21.82 -1.21 5.02
CA LEU A 215 -21.07 -0.68 3.89
C LEU A 215 -19.88 0.14 4.39
N ILE A 216 -18.71 -0.16 3.86
CA ILE A 216 -17.51 0.66 3.94
C ILE A 216 -17.24 1.23 2.54
N GLY A 217 -17.02 2.54 2.46
CA GLY A 217 -16.53 3.13 1.23
C GLY A 217 -15.03 2.97 1.11
N MET A 218 -14.51 2.70 -0.08
CA MET A 218 -13.07 2.71 -0.32
C MET A 218 -12.73 3.25 -1.70
N GLY A 219 -11.63 4.00 -1.81
CA GLY A 219 -11.13 4.40 -3.11
C GLY A 219 -9.77 5.06 -3.04
N ASP A 220 -9.08 5.09 -4.17
CA ASP A 220 -7.73 5.62 -4.28
C ASP A 220 -7.66 6.77 -5.29
N SER A 221 -6.76 7.74 -5.07
CA SER A 221 -6.53 8.85 -6.02
C SER A 221 -7.83 9.55 -6.45
N SER A 222 -8.15 9.56 -7.74
CA SER A 222 -9.43 10.06 -8.28
C SER A 222 -10.67 9.32 -7.76
N GLY A 223 -10.58 8.02 -7.48
CA GLY A 223 -11.64 7.26 -6.83
C GLY A 223 -11.90 7.70 -5.40
N GLY A 224 -10.85 8.16 -4.71
CA GLY A 224 -10.98 8.87 -3.44
C GLY A 224 -11.78 10.17 -3.58
N MET A 225 -11.54 10.95 -4.65
CA MET A 225 -12.34 12.14 -4.96
C MET A 225 -13.81 11.81 -5.23
N LEU A 226 -14.10 10.71 -5.95
CA LEU A 226 -15.47 10.25 -6.19
C LEU A 226 -16.21 9.92 -4.88
N TRP A 227 -15.51 9.38 -3.88
CA TRP A 227 -16.09 9.22 -2.54
C TRP A 227 -16.41 10.54 -1.87
N ILE A 228 -15.57 11.55 -2.01
CA ILE A 228 -15.84 12.89 -1.47
C ILE A 228 -17.10 13.47 -2.13
N TYR A 229 -17.21 13.41 -3.47
CA TYR A 229 -18.43 13.84 -4.17
C TYR A 229 -19.67 13.08 -3.71
N LEU A 230 -19.56 11.76 -3.56
CA LEU A 230 -20.67 10.92 -3.12
C LEU A 230 -21.11 11.28 -1.69
N LEU A 231 -20.19 11.49 -0.76
CA LEU A 231 -20.51 11.91 0.61
C LEU A 231 -21.23 13.26 0.65
N GLN A 232 -20.77 14.24 -0.14
CA GLN A 232 -21.42 15.54 -0.26
C GLN A 232 -22.84 15.41 -0.81
N TRP A 233 -23.04 14.55 -1.82
CA TRP A 233 -24.37 14.25 -2.34
C TRP A 233 -25.26 13.56 -1.30
N ILE A 234 -24.74 12.57 -0.56
CA ILE A 234 -25.46 11.85 0.50
C ILE A 234 -25.96 12.84 1.56
N ILE A 235 -25.08 13.71 2.05
CA ILE A 235 -25.41 14.73 3.06
C ILE A 235 -26.45 15.72 2.52
N SER A 236 -26.21 16.27 1.34
CA SER A 236 -27.11 17.26 0.73
C SER A 236 -28.51 16.71 0.45
N ASN A 237 -28.65 15.39 0.30
CA ASN A 237 -29.91 14.71 0.00
C ASN A 237 -30.48 13.94 1.20
N ASN A 238 -29.91 14.11 2.40
CA ASN A 238 -30.30 13.40 3.63
C ASN A 238 -30.42 11.88 3.43
N LYS A 239 -29.44 11.28 2.74
CA LYS A 239 -29.36 9.84 2.55
C LYS A 239 -28.56 9.19 3.69
N PRO A 240 -28.80 7.90 4.00
CA PRO A 240 -27.99 7.18 4.98
C PRO A 240 -26.51 7.19 4.58
N LEU A 241 -25.61 7.30 5.56
CA LEU A 241 -24.16 7.26 5.34
C LEU A 241 -23.62 5.82 5.47
N PRO A 242 -22.53 5.47 4.78
CA PRO A 242 -21.78 4.24 5.08
C PRO A 242 -21.19 4.29 6.49
N GLN A 243 -20.76 3.15 7.03
CA GLN A 243 -20.15 3.07 8.36
C GLN A 243 -18.81 3.82 8.48
N GLY A 244 -18.10 3.96 7.37
CA GLY A 244 -16.79 4.62 7.29
C GLY A 244 -16.31 4.65 5.85
N VAL A 245 -15.30 5.48 5.57
CA VAL A 245 -14.67 5.55 4.25
C VAL A 245 -13.15 5.50 4.38
N VAL A 246 -12.52 4.66 3.57
CA VAL A 246 -11.07 4.51 3.48
C VAL A 246 -10.57 5.14 2.17
N LEU A 247 -9.63 6.06 2.26
CA LEU A 247 -9.10 6.81 1.12
C LEU A 247 -7.60 6.59 0.97
N HIS A 248 -7.15 6.07 -0.16
CA HIS A 248 -5.73 5.90 -0.45
C HIS A 248 -5.23 7.02 -1.35
N SER A 249 -4.39 7.90 -0.80
CA SER A 249 -3.85 9.07 -1.48
C SER A 249 -4.93 9.83 -2.27
N PRO A 250 -6.05 10.23 -1.63
CA PRO A 250 -7.18 10.82 -2.36
C PRO A 250 -6.75 12.10 -3.06
N TRP A 251 -7.26 12.34 -4.26
CA TRP A 251 -7.15 13.65 -4.90
C TRP A 251 -8.21 14.58 -4.30
N PRO A 252 -7.85 15.59 -3.48
CA PRO A 252 -8.85 16.30 -2.67
C PRO A 252 -9.67 17.31 -3.46
N ASN A 253 -9.03 18.04 -4.38
CA ASN A 253 -9.66 19.06 -5.23
C ASN A 253 -8.86 19.27 -6.54
N LEU A 254 -9.49 19.84 -7.55
CA LEU A 254 -8.90 19.98 -8.90
C LEU A 254 -7.98 21.20 -9.03
N GLU A 255 -8.16 22.24 -8.21
CA GLU A 255 -7.41 23.49 -8.26
C GLU A 255 -6.01 23.39 -7.64
N TYR A 256 -5.79 22.49 -6.68
CA TYR A 256 -4.54 22.43 -5.90
C TYR A 256 -3.28 22.33 -6.76
N LEU A 257 -3.35 21.67 -7.92
CA LEU A 257 -2.20 21.55 -8.83
C LEU A 257 -1.70 22.91 -9.33
N ASN A 258 -2.55 23.94 -9.36
CA ASN A 258 -2.22 25.31 -9.78
C ASN A 258 -1.47 26.11 -8.69
N ASN A 259 -1.35 25.58 -7.47
CA ASN A 259 -0.63 26.26 -6.39
C ASN A 259 0.84 26.45 -6.73
N ASN A 260 1.37 27.64 -6.43
CA ASN A 260 2.77 27.98 -6.65
C ASN A 260 3.63 27.49 -5.47
N VAL A 261 3.60 26.18 -5.22
CA VAL A 261 4.36 25.49 -4.17
C VAL A 261 5.38 24.54 -4.79
N LYS A 262 6.42 24.22 -4.03
CA LYS A 262 7.36 23.18 -4.44
C LYS A 262 6.74 21.80 -4.16
N PHE A 263 6.27 21.16 -5.22
CA PHE A 263 5.77 19.78 -5.14
C PHE A 263 6.88 18.79 -4.82
N SER A 264 6.52 17.67 -4.17
CA SER A 264 7.43 16.54 -3.98
C SER A 264 7.84 15.93 -5.31
N THR A 265 8.98 15.23 -5.33
CA THR A 265 9.43 14.43 -6.46
C THR A 265 8.71 13.08 -6.47
N ASP A 266 7.38 13.14 -6.60
CA ASP A 266 6.58 11.96 -6.81
C ASP A 266 6.88 11.40 -8.18
N HIS A 267 7.31 10.15 -8.15
CA HIS A 267 7.77 9.48 -9.34
C HIS A 267 6.72 8.49 -9.90
N PHE A 268 5.62 8.28 -9.19
CA PHE A 268 4.47 7.51 -9.67
C PHE A 268 3.43 8.45 -10.31
N LEU A 269 3.09 9.54 -9.62
CA LEU A 269 2.21 10.60 -10.13
C LEU A 269 3.00 11.90 -10.32
N SER A 270 3.54 12.10 -11.53
CA SER A 270 4.18 13.37 -11.85
C SER A 270 3.13 14.50 -11.87
N LEU A 271 3.57 15.72 -11.54
CA LEU A 271 2.73 16.92 -11.63
C LEU A 271 2.14 17.04 -13.05
N ARG A 272 2.97 16.80 -14.06
CA ARG A 272 2.60 16.91 -15.47
C ARG A 272 1.53 15.90 -15.88
N LEU A 273 1.67 14.64 -15.45
CA LEU A 273 0.66 13.62 -15.65
C LEU A 273 -0.66 14.00 -14.97
N ALA A 274 -0.61 14.47 -13.72
CA ALA A 274 -1.80 14.91 -12.99
C ALA A 274 -2.53 16.06 -13.72
N TYR A 275 -1.79 17.06 -14.23
CA TYR A 275 -2.36 18.12 -15.06
C TYR A 275 -3.09 17.60 -16.30
N ASN A 276 -2.48 16.65 -17.01
CA ASN A 276 -3.07 16.11 -18.23
C ASN A 276 -4.29 15.23 -17.94
N LEU A 277 -4.28 14.44 -16.87
CA LEU A 277 -5.44 13.67 -16.41
C LEU A 277 -6.61 14.61 -16.04
N ARG A 278 -6.34 15.68 -15.28
CA ARG A 278 -7.34 16.72 -14.95
C ARG A 278 -7.93 17.33 -16.21
N LYS A 279 -7.08 17.73 -17.17
CA LYS A 279 -7.51 18.36 -18.44
C LYS A 279 -8.46 17.44 -19.23
N LEU A 280 -8.14 16.15 -19.32
CA LEU A 280 -9.01 15.18 -19.99
C LEU A 280 -10.34 14.99 -19.24
N ALA A 281 -10.31 14.88 -17.91
CA ALA A 281 -11.50 14.66 -17.09
C ALA A 281 -12.56 15.77 -17.21
N ILE A 282 -12.12 17.03 -17.31
CA ILE A 282 -13.01 18.20 -17.39
C ILE A 282 -13.53 18.49 -18.80
N GLY A 283 -13.13 17.70 -19.81
CA GLY A 283 -13.76 17.73 -21.13
C GLY A 283 -13.63 19.03 -21.94
N LYS A 284 -12.72 19.94 -21.57
CA LYS A 284 -12.31 21.02 -22.49
C LYS A 284 -11.45 20.34 -23.57
N ASP A 285 -11.78 20.56 -24.84
CA ASP A 285 -11.14 19.94 -26.01
C ASP A 285 -9.62 19.81 -25.82
N ILE A 286 -9.01 18.82 -26.49
CA ILE A 286 -7.56 18.53 -26.46
C ILE A 286 -6.69 19.80 -26.65
N HIS A 287 -7.26 20.87 -27.20
CA HIS A 287 -6.68 22.20 -27.33
C HIS A 287 -6.66 22.99 -26.01
N TRP A 288 -5.51 23.60 -25.74
CA TRP A 288 -5.19 24.47 -24.61
C TRP A 288 -6.25 25.55 -24.35
N VAL A 289 -7.24 25.24 -23.51
CA VAL A 289 -7.99 26.26 -22.77
C VAL A 289 -7.48 26.19 -21.34
N GLU A 290 -6.72 27.19 -20.91
CA GLU A 290 -6.40 27.36 -19.49
C GLU A 290 -7.71 27.40 -18.71
N VAL A 291 -7.83 26.52 -17.71
CA VAL A 291 -9.00 26.49 -16.82
C VAL A 291 -8.61 27.26 -15.57
N THR A 292 -9.36 28.32 -15.31
CA THR A 292 -9.10 29.20 -14.17
C THR A 292 -9.37 28.47 -12.85
N ASP A 293 -8.72 28.89 -11.76
CA ASP A 293 -9.00 28.36 -10.41
C ASP A 293 -10.49 28.51 -10.04
N GLU A 294 -11.13 29.59 -10.52
CA GLU A 294 -12.56 29.81 -10.30
C GLU A 294 -13.44 28.75 -10.99
N GLU A 295 -13.09 28.36 -12.22
CA GLU A 295 -13.78 27.29 -12.94
C GLU A 295 -13.54 25.93 -12.30
N LEU A 296 -12.30 25.63 -11.89
CA LEU A 296 -11.98 24.38 -11.21
C LEU A 296 -12.67 24.29 -9.86
N SER A 297 -12.64 25.36 -9.07
CA SER A 297 -13.31 25.41 -7.77
C SER A 297 -14.81 25.16 -7.89
N LYS A 298 -15.48 25.60 -8.97
CA LYS A 298 -16.91 25.34 -9.21
C LYS A 298 -17.23 23.85 -9.32
N ILE A 299 -16.36 23.07 -9.94
CA ILE A 299 -16.56 21.63 -10.13
C ILE A 299 -15.89 20.77 -9.05
N SER A 300 -14.90 21.27 -8.30
CA SER A 300 -14.28 20.58 -7.17
C SER A 300 -15.24 20.30 -6.01
N PRO A 301 -14.95 19.28 -5.16
CA PRO A 301 -15.65 19.07 -3.91
C PRO A 301 -15.59 20.31 -3.01
N LYS A 302 -16.66 20.58 -2.27
CA LYS A 302 -16.77 21.78 -1.41
C LYS A 302 -16.35 21.51 0.02
N ASP A 303 -15.50 22.37 0.57
CA ASP A 303 -14.98 22.24 1.94
C ASP A 303 -16.04 22.46 3.03
N ASP A 304 -17.09 23.23 2.74
CA ASP A 304 -18.18 23.56 3.67
C ASP A 304 -19.13 22.37 3.94
N LEU A 305 -19.01 21.29 3.16
CA LEU A 305 -19.84 20.09 3.28
C LEU A 305 -19.18 18.94 4.05
N PHE A 306 -18.04 19.16 4.72
CA PHE A 306 -17.39 18.10 5.52
C PHE A 306 -18.16 17.73 6.79
N GLN A 307 -19.04 18.60 7.28
CA GLN A 307 -19.83 18.31 8.47
C GLN A 307 -20.78 17.12 8.22
N GLY A 308 -20.72 16.14 9.13
CA GLY A 308 -21.56 14.94 9.04
C GLY A 308 -20.95 13.80 8.22
N TYR A 309 -19.69 13.91 7.77
CA TYR A 309 -18.98 12.78 7.19
C TYR A 309 -18.89 11.60 8.19
N PRO A 310 -18.87 10.35 7.70
CA PRO A 310 -18.57 9.20 8.54
C PRO A 310 -17.08 9.19 8.92
N PRO A 311 -16.64 8.33 9.86
CA PRO A 311 -15.22 8.15 10.14
C PRO A 311 -14.40 7.88 8.88
N LEU A 312 -13.26 8.55 8.76
CA LEU A 312 -12.34 8.41 7.64
C LEU A 312 -11.01 7.80 8.07
N TYR A 313 -10.49 6.89 7.26
CA TYR A 313 -9.10 6.45 7.29
C TYR A 313 -8.42 6.85 5.99
N ILE A 314 -7.38 7.67 6.08
CA ILE A 314 -6.67 8.20 4.91
C ILE A 314 -5.23 7.72 4.97
N THR A 315 -4.73 7.11 3.91
CA THR A 315 -3.29 6.84 3.75
C THR A 315 -2.69 7.80 2.75
N ALA A 316 -1.49 8.31 2.97
CA ALA A 316 -0.78 9.13 1.99
C ALA A 316 0.74 8.97 2.12
N GLY A 317 1.47 8.98 1.02
CA GLY A 317 2.93 8.93 1.04
C GLY A 317 3.52 10.33 1.26
N THR A 318 4.58 10.48 2.04
CA THR A 318 5.19 11.82 2.22
C THR A 318 5.99 12.29 1.01
N ASN A 319 6.25 11.41 0.04
CA ASN A 319 6.87 11.73 -1.25
C ASN A 319 5.85 11.71 -2.41
N GLU A 320 4.64 12.21 -2.20
CA GLU A 320 3.61 12.35 -3.24
C GLU A 320 3.22 13.81 -3.51
N ILE A 321 2.77 14.13 -4.73
CA ILE A 321 2.46 15.54 -5.09
C ILE A 321 1.22 16.07 -4.36
N LEU A 322 0.32 15.20 -3.91
CA LEU A 322 -0.98 15.56 -3.31
C LEU A 322 -0.92 15.71 -1.78
N ILE A 323 0.20 15.40 -1.13
CA ILE A 323 0.27 15.27 0.34
C ILE A 323 -0.18 16.53 1.08
N ASP A 324 0.23 17.72 0.65
CA ASP A 324 -0.14 18.94 1.37
C ASP A 324 -1.63 19.29 1.19
N ALA A 325 -2.23 18.97 0.03
CA ALA A 325 -3.68 19.03 -0.14
C ALA A 325 -4.41 18.02 0.74
N ILE A 326 -3.88 16.80 0.88
CA ILE A 326 -4.47 15.77 1.74
C ILE A 326 -4.41 16.20 3.20
N ARG A 327 -3.28 16.78 3.65
CA ARG A 327 -3.12 17.36 4.99
C ARG A 327 -4.08 18.52 5.24
N ASP A 328 -4.22 19.44 4.27
CA ASP A 328 -5.15 20.57 4.37
C ASP A 328 -6.61 20.11 4.46
N MET A 329 -7.04 19.22 3.56
CA MET A 329 -8.36 18.60 3.60
C MET A 329 -8.60 17.89 4.94
N THR A 330 -7.65 17.08 5.41
CA THR A 330 -7.74 16.38 6.69
C THR A 330 -7.94 17.35 7.86
N LYS A 331 -7.21 18.47 7.87
CA LYS A 331 -7.36 19.51 8.90
C LYS A 331 -8.76 20.14 8.87
N LYS A 332 -9.29 20.43 7.68
CA LYS A 332 -10.64 20.98 7.49
C LYS A 332 -11.72 20.00 7.96
N ILE A 333 -11.61 18.72 7.58
CA ILE A 333 -12.55 17.68 8.02
C ILE A 333 -12.51 17.49 9.55
N ARG A 334 -11.32 17.46 10.17
CA ARG A 334 -11.20 17.41 11.64
C ARG A 334 -11.84 18.62 12.32
N SER A 335 -11.75 19.79 11.70
CA SER A 335 -12.39 21.02 12.21
C SER A 335 -13.92 20.95 12.14
N ALA A 336 -14.47 20.08 11.29
CA ALA A 336 -15.90 19.76 11.22
C ALA A 336 -16.34 18.66 12.21
N ILE A 337 -15.49 18.30 13.18
CA ILE A 337 -15.76 17.31 14.26
C ILE A 337 -16.04 15.91 13.69
N VAL A 338 -15.29 15.53 12.66
CA VAL A 338 -15.32 14.19 12.06
C VAL A 338 -14.08 13.42 12.53
N GLU A 339 -14.25 12.13 12.85
CA GLU A 339 -13.15 11.24 13.16
C GLU A 339 -12.33 10.95 11.90
N VAL A 340 -11.06 11.39 11.88
CA VAL A 340 -10.17 11.18 10.72
C VAL A 340 -8.78 10.76 11.18
N ILE A 341 -8.38 9.57 10.74
CA ILE A 341 -7.00 9.09 10.82
C ILE A 341 -6.32 9.42 9.49
N LEU A 342 -5.15 10.05 9.57
CA LEU A 342 -4.24 10.22 8.44
C LEU A 342 -2.98 9.44 8.78
N ASP A 343 -2.71 8.39 8.02
CA ASP A 343 -1.57 7.50 8.12
C ASP A 343 -0.57 7.85 7.00
N GLU A 344 0.54 8.46 7.39
CA GLU A 344 1.54 8.98 6.46
C GLU A 344 2.70 7.99 6.33
N GLY A 345 2.89 7.47 5.12
CA GLY A 345 4.02 6.62 4.77
C GLY A 345 5.27 7.45 4.47
N GLU A 346 6.24 7.45 5.38
CA GLU A 346 7.45 8.27 5.22
C GLU A 346 8.28 7.84 4.01
N GLY A 347 8.56 8.79 3.10
CA GLY A 347 9.29 8.58 1.84
C GLY A 347 8.50 7.81 0.78
N LEU A 348 7.27 7.41 1.06
CA LEU A 348 6.46 6.60 0.14
C LEU A 348 5.75 7.47 -0.92
N MET A 349 5.46 6.84 -2.06
CA MET A 349 4.88 7.49 -3.24
C MET A 349 3.34 7.52 -3.22
N HIS A 350 2.73 8.15 -4.22
CA HIS A 350 1.29 8.13 -4.42
C HIS A 350 0.74 6.70 -4.43
N THR A 351 -0.39 6.51 -3.73
CA THR A 351 -1.11 5.23 -3.59
C THR A 351 -0.26 4.07 -3.05
N TYR A 352 0.80 4.35 -2.26
CA TYR A 352 1.68 3.31 -1.72
C TYR A 352 0.94 2.16 -1.01
N ALA A 353 -0.17 2.47 -0.33
CA ALA A 353 -0.96 1.50 0.42
C ALA A 353 -1.56 0.39 -0.47
N LEU A 354 -1.76 0.66 -1.76
CA LEU A 354 -2.18 -0.38 -2.72
C LEU A 354 -1.09 -1.42 -2.92
N PHE A 355 0.18 -1.01 -2.85
CA PHE A 355 1.35 -1.84 -3.07
C PHE A 355 1.86 -2.50 -1.79
N ASP A 356 1.64 -1.87 -0.63
CA ASP A 356 2.00 -2.41 0.70
C ASP A 356 1.07 -3.54 1.15
N LEU A 357 -0.07 -3.73 0.48
CA LEU A 357 -0.94 -4.90 0.66
C LEU A 357 -0.35 -6.19 0.08
N TRP A 358 0.86 -6.14 -0.48
CA TRP A 358 1.58 -7.33 -0.95
C TRP A 358 2.82 -7.65 -0.13
N SER A 359 2.68 -7.75 1.20
CA SER A 359 3.60 -8.60 1.94
C SER A 359 3.16 -9.14 3.32
N PRO A 360 2.37 -10.21 3.37
CA PRO A 360 2.44 -11.18 4.47
C PRO A 360 3.64 -12.15 4.35
N GLN A 361 4.41 -12.07 3.25
CA GLN A 361 5.38 -13.09 2.84
C GLN A 361 6.83 -12.60 2.68
N SER A 362 7.08 -11.31 2.49
CA SER A 362 8.42 -10.70 2.44
C SER A 362 8.65 -9.69 3.57
N ARG A 363 9.79 -9.81 4.25
CA ARG A 363 10.22 -8.95 5.34
C ARG A 363 11.62 -8.44 4.99
N PRO A 364 11.77 -7.28 4.35
CA PRO A 364 13.09 -6.67 4.24
C PRO A 364 13.63 -6.29 5.64
N PRO A 365 14.95 -6.08 5.79
CA PRO A 365 16.00 -6.41 4.84
C PRO A 365 16.09 -7.92 4.53
N TYR A 366 16.55 -8.25 3.32
CA TYR A 366 16.69 -9.63 2.82
C TYR A 366 18.12 -10.16 2.97
N PRO A 367 18.31 -11.48 3.13
CA PRO A 367 19.64 -12.08 3.04
C PRO A 367 20.17 -12.13 1.59
N PRO A 368 21.50 -12.17 1.37
CA PRO A 368 22.55 -12.16 2.38
C PRO A 368 22.69 -10.79 3.06
N PHE A 369 22.85 -10.79 4.38
CA PHE A 369 22.91 -9.55 5.15
C PHE A 369 24.28 -8.89 5.07
N THR A 370 24.27 -7.56 4.98
CA THR A 370 25.38 -6.70 5.38
C THR A 370 25.29 -6.39 6.88
N LYS A 371 26.33 -5.78 7.45
CA LYS A 371 26.29 -5.35 8.85
C LYS A 371 25.12 -4.39 9.11
N GLU A 372 24.93 -3.42 8.22
CA GLU A 372 23.91 -2.37 8.32
C GLU A 372 22.50 -2.97 8.27
N SER A 373 22.25 -3.85 7.27
CA SER A 373 20.96 -4.52 7.13
C SER A 373 20.69 -5.52 8.25
N ALA A 374 21.72 -6.19 8.79
CA ALA A 374 21.58 -7.03 9.97
C ALA A 374 21.19 -6.18 11.20
N ILE A 375 21.85 -5.04 11.45
CA ILE A 375 21.49 -4.13 12.55
C ILE A 375 20.03 -3.66 12.43
N GLN A 376 19.61 -3.26 11.23
CA GLN A 376 18.22 -2.89 10.94
C GLN A 376 17.26 -4.04 11.25
N LYS A 377 17.60 -5.28 10.86
CA LYS A 377 16.79 -6.47 11.13
C LYS A 377 16.65 -6.75 12.62
N VAL A 378 17.74 -6.61 13.38
CA VAL A 378 17.75 -6.77 14.85
C VAL A 378 16.87 -5.71 15.50
N ARG A 379 16.98 -4.45 15.09
CA ARG A 379 16.16 -3.35 15.60
C ARG A 379 14.68 -3.53 15.30
N ALA A 380 14.32 -3.95 14.10
CA ALA A 380 12.93 -4.25 13.74
C ALA A 380 12.33 -5.38 14.58
N ALA A 381 13.13 -6.43 14.88
CA ALA A 381 12.71 -7.50 15.77
C ALA A 381 12.55 -7.01 17.23
N GLU A 382 13.45 -6.17 17.73
CA GLU A 382 13.33 -5.53 19.04
C GLU A 382 12.05 -4.71 19.16
N ASP A 383 11.78 -3.85 18.18
CA ASP A 383 10.61 -2.97 18.15
C ASP A 383 9.30 -3.78 18.13
N ALA A 384 9.26 -4.86 17.34
CA ALA A 384 8.12 -5.76 17.32
C ALA A 384 7.91 -6.44 18.68
N TRP A 385 8.95 -6.98 19.32
CA TRP A 385 8.83 -7.63 20.62
C TRP A 385 8.43 -6.66 21.75
N ASN A 386 8.89 -5.42 21.71
CA ASN A 386 8.50 -4.39 22.67
C ASN A 386 7.04 -3.93 22.54
N SER A 387 6.35 -4.26 21.44
CA SER A 387 4.90 -4.03 21.32
C SER A 387 4.06 -4.97 22.19
N ARG A 388 4.62 -6.12 22.61
CA ARG A 388 3.92 -7.22 23.29
C ARG A 388 2.67 -7.72 22.53
N ASP A 389 2.65 -7.59 21.20
CA ASP A 389 1.57 -8.07 20.33
C ASP A 389 1.99 -9.42 19.70
N PRO A 390 1.38 -10.55 20.11
CA PRO A 390 1.69 -11.88 19.58
C PRO A 390 1.52 -11.98 18.07
N GLN A 391 0.44 -11.39 17.54
CA GLN A 391 0.10 -11.42 16.12
C GLN A 391 1.17 -10.66 15.33
N ARG A 392 1.47 -9.42 15.73
CA ARG A 392 2.48 -8.59 15.08
C ARG A 392 3.87 -9.22 15.06
N VAL A 393 4.28 -9.84 16.17
CA VAL A 393 5.58 -10.53 16.25
C VAL A 393 5.62 -11.78 15.38
N SER A 394 4.54 -12.59 15.35
CA SER A 394 4.48 -13.83 14.57
C SER A 394 4.70 -13.62 13.06
N LEU A 395 4.35 -12.44 12.55
CA LEU A 395 4.51 -12.09 11.13
C LEU A 395 5.98 -11.95 10.67
N ALA A 396 6.95 -11.91 11.60
CA ALA A 396 8.38 -11.94 11.26
C ALA A 396 8.90 -13.36 10.91
N TYR A 397 8.07 -14.38 11.09
CA TYR A 397 8.44 -15.79 10.95
C TYR A 397 7.70 -16.44 9.78
N SER A 398 8.29 -17.46 9.17
CA SER A 398 7.60 -18.25 8.13
C SER A 398 6.49 -19.10 8.76
N GLU A 399 5.49 -19.51 7.95
CA GLU A 399 4.39 -20.37 8.41
C GLU A 399 4.89 -21.71 8.96
N ASN A 400 6.00 -22.22 8.42
CA ASN A 400 6.66 -23.46 8.83
C ASN A 400 7.88 -23.25 9.74
N SER A 401 7.98 -22.07 10.37
CA SER A 401 9.12 -21.71 11.20
C SER A 401 9.29 -22.64 12.40
N ARG A 402 10.53 -22.87 12.82
CA ARG A 402 10.86 -23.74 13.95
C ARG A 402 11.61 -22.97 15.01
N TRP A 403 11.07 -22.92 16.22
CA TRP A 403 11.78 -22.34 17.36
C TRP A 403 12.25 -23.40 18.34
N ARG A 404 13.37 -23.09 18.99
CA ARG A 404 13.63 -23.55 20.35
C ARG A 404 13.71 -22.32 21.24
N ASN A 405 12.88 -22.26 22.26
CA ASN A 405 12.94 -21.20 23.28
C ASN A 405 13.18 -21.85 24.64
N ARG A 406 14.41 -21.77 25.16
CA ARG A 406 14.86 -22.55 26.32
C ARG A 406 14.67 -24.06 26.07
N SER A 407 13.75 -24.70 26.77
CA SER A 407 13.39 -26.12 26.64
C SER A 407 12.11 -26.36 25.83
N GLU A 408 11.42 -25.31 25.37
CA GLU A 408 10.20 -25.42 24.55
C GLU A 408 10.54 -25.41 23.06
N PHE A 409 9.85 -26.25 22.29
CA PHE A 409 9.92 -26.32 20.83
C PHE A 409 8.57 -25.89 20.26
N ILE A 410 8.59 -24.98 19.29
CA ILE A 410 7.40 -24.30 18.77
C ILE A 410 7.48 -24.35 17.24
N ASN A 411 6.39 -24.76 16.59
CA ASN A 411 6.32 -24.99 15.16
C ASN A 411 5.21 -24.15 14.52
N GLY A 412 5.63 -23.18 13.71
CA GLY A 412 4.74 -22.32 12.94
C GLY A 412 4.11 -21.17 13.74
N ARG A 413 3.42 -20.29 13.01
CA ARG A 413 2.91 -19.01 13.53
C ARG A 413 1.86 -19.19 14.64
N GLU A 414 0.98 -20.18 14.52
CA GLU A 414 -0.08 -20.42 15.51
C GLU A 414 0.50 -20.77 16.88
N GLU A 415 1.47 -21.69 16.94
CA GLU A 415 2.12 -22.05 18.20
C GLU A 415 2.98 -20.89 18.76
N ILE A 416 3.58 -20.07 17.89
CA ILE A 416 4.29 -18.84 18.27
C ILE A 416 3.34 -17.85 18.95
N ILE A 417 2.18 -17.59 18.35
CA ILE A 417 1.16 -16.69 18.92
C ILE A 417 0.72 -17.22 20.29
N ALA A 418 0.44 -18.52 20.41
CA ALA A 418 0.05 -19.13 21.67
C ALA A 418 1.15 -19.00 22.74
N PHE A 419 2.41 -19.22 22.38
CA PHE A 419 3.55 -19.05 23.28
C PHE A 419 3.69 -17.60 23.76
N LEU A 420 3.68 -16.63 22.84
CA LEU A 420 3.84 -15.21 23.16
C LEU A 420 2.68 -14.67 24.02
N THR A 421 1.46 -15.14 23.75
CA THR A 421 0.27 -14.81 24.57
C THR A 421 0.47 -15.26 26.01
N ARG A 422 0.91 -16.51 26.24
CA ARG A 422 1.22 -17.01 27.59
C ARG A 422 2.38 -16.24 28.23
N LYS A 423 3.44 -15.97 27.46
CA LYS A 423 4.62 -15.23 27.91
C LYS A 423 4.23 -13.87 28.49
N TRP A 424 3.49 -13.05 27.75
CA TRP A 424 3.13 -11.70 28.19
C TRP A 424 1.91 -11.62 29.10
N THR A 425 1.23 -12.74 29.37
CA THR A 425 0.32 -12.85 30.52
C THR A 425 1.10 -12.86 31.83
N LYS A 426 2.29 -13.49 31.83
CA LYS A 426 3.16 -13.60 33.01
C LYS A 426 4.16 -12.45 33.12
N GLU A 427 4.78 -12.07 32.01
CA GLU A 427 5.88 -11.11 31.99
C GLU A 427 5.36 -9.69 31.77
N LEU A 428 5.08 -9.00 32.88
CA LEU A 428 4.52 -7.66 32.92
C LEU A 428 5.61 -6.59 32.77
N ASP A 429 5.22 -5.42 32.25
CA ASP A 429 6.09 -4.28 31.92
C ASP A 429 7.39 -4.63 31.18
N TYR A 430 7.31 -5.65 30.33
CA TYR A 430 8.38 -6.14 29.47
C TYR A 430 9.07 -5.02 28.68
N ARG A 431 10.40 -4.93 28.78
CA ARG A 431 11.27 -4.06 27.97
C ARG A 431 12.49 -4.82 27.51
N LEU A 432 12.78 -4.79 26.22
CA LEU A 432 13.82 -5.58 25.58
C LEU A 432 14.78 -4.68 24.80
N ILE A 433 16.07 -5.00 24.90
CA ILE A 433 17.10 -4.52 23.99
C ILE A 433 17.77 -5.74 23.35
N LYS A 434 17.87 -5.74 22.02
CA LYS A 434 18.63 -6.70 21.21
C LYS A 434 19.83 -5.98 20.59
N GLU A 435 20.95 -6.66 20.54
CA GLU A 435 22.17 -6.15 19.92
C GLU A 435 22.74 -7.22 18.98
N LEU A 436 23.16 -6.80 17.79
CA LEU A 436 23.80 -7.68 16.82
C LEU A 436 25.12 -8.21 17.38
N TRP A 437 25.27 -9.53 17.41
CA TRP A 437 26.53 -10.18 17.79
C TRP A 437 27.35 -10.60 16.57
N ALA A 438 26.70 -11.25 15.61
CA ALA A 438 27.33 -11.70 14.36
C ALA A 438 26.28 -11.84 13.25
N TYR A 439 26.72 -11.79 11.99
CA TYR A 439 25.91 -12.10 10.82
C TYR A 439 26.76 -12.83 9.78
N ASP A 440 26.14 -13.70 9.01
CA ASP A 440 26.76 -14.39 7.87
C ASP A 440 25.68 -14.90 6.91
N GLY A 441 25.76 -14.51 5.64
CA GLY A 441 24.77 -14.88 4.62
C GLY A 441 23.33 -14.63 5.09
N ASN A 442 22.54 -15.70 5.21
CA ASN A 442 21.15 -15.65 5.67
C ASN A 442 20.95 -15.86 7.18
N ARG A 443 21.99 -15.64 7.98
CA ARG A 443 21.96 -15.89 9.43
C ARG A 443 22.36 -14.66 10.22
N ILE A 444 21.70 -14.47 11.36
CA ILE A 444 22.02 -13.42 12.34
C ILE A 444 22.07 -14.06 13.72
N SER A 445 23.09 -13.72 14.50
CA SER A 445 23.17 -14.02 15.92
C SER A 445 23.04 -12.72 16.71
N VAL A 446 22.21 -12.72 17.74
CA VAL A 446 22.00 -11.57 18.61
C VAL A 446 22.21 -11.94 20.06
N ARG A 447 22.71 -10.98 20.83
CA ARG A 447 22.58 -10.99 22.29
C ARG A 447 21.46 -10.04 22.69
N PHE A 448 20.80 -10.32 23.80
CA PHE A 448 19.72 -9.48 24.28
C PHE A 448 19.57 -9.52 25.79
N ALA A 449 19.03 -8.44 26.34
CA ALA A 449 18.56 -8.39 27.71
C ALA A 449 17.13 -7.82 27.73
N TYR A 450 16.28 -8.35 28.60
CA TYR A 450 14.97 -7.76 28.86
C TYR A 450 14.65 -7.72 30.35
N GLU A 451 13.88 -6.72 30.76
CA GLU A 451 13.39 -6.54 32.13
C GLU A 451 11.88 -6.71 32.16
N TRP A 452 11.38 -7.37 33.21
CA TRP A 452 9.97 -7.64 33.42
C TRP A 452 9.70 -7.92 34.90
N HIS A 453 8.43 -7.91 35.31
CA HIS A 453 8.03 -8.40 36.63
C HIS A 453 6.85 -9.36 36.56
N ASP A 454 6.68 -10.20 37.58
CA ASP A 454 5.50 -11.03 37.74
C ASP A 454 4.34 -10.25 38.39
N ASP A 455 3.20 -10.93 38.56
CA ASP A 455 2.01 -10.38 39.23
C ASP A 455 2.20 -10.09 40.73
N SER A 456 3.31 -10.54 41.30
CA SER A 456 3.73 -10.31 42.69
C SER A 456 4.78 -9.19 42.79
N SER A 457 5.04 -8.47 41.68
CA SER A 457 6.02 -7.38 41.58
C SER A 457 7.48 -7.80 41.84
N ASN A 458 7.81 -9.09 41.68
CA ASN A 458 9.22 -9.52 41.65
C ASN A 458 9.81 -9.15 40.29
N TRP A 459 10.87 -8.35 40.29
CA TRP A 459 11.54 -7.93 39.07
C TRP A 459 12.63 -8.91 38.64
N PHE A 460 12.77 -9.06 37.32
CA PHE A 460 13.78 -9.91 36.70
C PHE A 460 14.45 -9.17 35.56
N ARG A 461 15.76 -9.39 35.42
CA ARG A 461 16.50 -9.13 34.18
C ARG A 461 16.88 -10.46 33.56
N SER A 462 16.39 -10.68 32.36
CA SER A 462 16.66 -11.89 31.60
C SER A 462 17.75 -11.62 30.58
N TYR A 463 18.77 -12.47 30.56
CA TYR A 463 19.87 -12.42 29.60
C TYR A 463 19.75 -13.56 28.62
N GLY A 464 19.97 -13.29 27.33
CA GLY A 464 19.87 -14.33 26.34
C GLY A 464 20.66 -14.09 25.07
N ASN A 465 20.82 -15.18 24.32
CA ASN A 465 21.34 -15.19 22.97
C ASN A 465 20.33 -15.85 22.05
N GLU A 466 20.22 -15.34 20.84
CA GLU A 466 19.38 -15.90 19.79
C GLU A 466 20.17 -16.09 18.49
N ASN A 467 19.93 -17.22 17.83
CA ASN A 467 20.43 -17.51 16.50
C ASN A 467 19.25 -17.62 15.53
N TRP A 468 19.29 -16.85 14.45
CA TRP A 468 18.23 -16.73 13.44
C TRP A 468 18.73 -17.21 12.08
N GLU A 469 17.89 -17.98 11.39
CA GLU A 469 18.07 -18.34 9.98
C GLU A 469 16.85 -17.85 9.19
N PHE A 470 17.10 -17.24 8.04
CA PHE A 470 16.08 -16.59 7.22
C PHE A 470 15.92 -17.29 5.86
N ASP A 471 14.71 -17.24 5.30
CA ASP A 471 14.48 -17.53 3.89
C ASP A 471 14.80 -16.33 3.00
N GLU A 472 14.72 -16.52 1.69
CA GLU A 472 14.98 -15.48 0.67
C GLU A 472 13.99 -14.32 0.77
N GLN A 473 12.81 -14.55 1.36
CA GLN A 473 11.82 -13.52 1.60
C GLN A 473 12.09 -12.76 2.92
N GLY A 474 13.17 -13.09 3.64
CA GLY A 474 13.57 -12.40 4.86
C GLY A 474 12.70 -12.73 6.08
N LEU A 475 11.91 -13.81 6.02
CA LEU A 475 11.21 -14.38 7.18
C LEU A 475 12.13 -15.33 7.94
N MET A 476 12.02 -15.33 9.27
CA MET A 476 12.77 -16.26 10.11
C MET A 476 12.17 -17.66 9.96
N THR A 477 12.94 -18.60 9.39
CA THR A 477 12.57 -20.02 9.31
C THR A 477 13.04 -20.80 10.54
N ARG A 478 14.11 -20.35 11.19
CA ARG A 478 14.59 -20.93 12.47
C ARG A 478 14.98 -19.86 13.47
N ARG A 479 14.60 -20.08 14.74
CA ARG A 479 15.01 -19.24 15.88
C ARG A 479 15.39 -20.10 17.08
N TYR A 480 16.62 -19.97 17.55
CA TYR A 480 17.08 -20.67 18.75
C TYR A 480 17.42 -19.67 19.83
N ALA A 481 16.68 -19.68 20.95
CA ALA A 481 16.89 -18.78 22.08
C ALA A 481 17.35 -19.55 23.33
N SER A 482 18.46 -19.11 23.92
CA SER A 482 18.93 -19.53 25.25
C SER A 482 18.83 -18.34 26.19
N ILE A 483 18.12 -18.50 27.31
CA ILE A 483 17.73 -17.39 28.19
C ILE A 483 17.80 -17.85 29.64
N ASN A 484 18.36 -17.00 30.51
CA ASN A 484 18.38 -17.17 31.96
C ASN A 484 17.81 -15.91 32.63
N ASP A 485 17.08 -16.09 33.73
CA ASP A 485 16.46 -15.00 34.48
C ASP A 485 17.26 -14.73 35.75
N LEU A 486 17.62 -13.47 35.96
CA LEU A 486 18.26 -12.98 37.18
C LEU A 486 17.25 -12.13 37.96
N PRO A 487 16.87 -12.51 39.19
CA PRO A 487 16.10 -11.62 40.06
C PRO A 487 16.86 -10.31 40.29
N ILE A 488 16.18 -9.19 40.17
CA ILE A 488 16.70 -7.85 40.46
C ILE A 488 15.71 -7.08 41.33
N LYS A 489 16.18 -6.04 42.01
CA LYS A 489 15.30 -5.07 42.65
C LYS A 489 14.81 -4.04 41.63
N GLU A 490 13.69 -3.39 41.93
CA GLU A 490 13.13 -2.38 41.03
C GLU A 490 14.09 -1.21 40.82
N GLU A 491 14.86 -0.80 41.84
CA GLU A 491 15.87 0.26 41.73
C GLU A 491 17.03 -0.09 40.79
N GLU A 492 17.32 -1.39 40.61
CA GLU A 492 18.41 -1.88 39.74
C GLU A 492 18.04 -1.90 38.26
N ARG A 493 16.77 -1.63 37.92
CA ARG A 493 16.29 -1.56 36.53
C ARG A 493 17.01 -0.50 35.72
N LYS A 494 17.40 -0.89 34.50
CA LYS A 494 18.03 -0.03 33.50
C LYS A 494 17.03 0.41 32.41
N PHE A 495 15.89 -0.27 32.25
CA PHE A 495 14.94 -0.03 31.16
C PHE A 495 13.68 0.66 31.66
N ARG A 496 13.62 2.00 31.59
CA ARG A 496 12.56 2.83 32.20
C ARG A 496 11.70 3.63 31.21
N TRP A 497 11.68 3.28 29.92
CA TRP A 497 10.82 3.96 28.95
C TRP A 497 9.38 3.40 28.92
N THR A 498 8.45 4.18 28.38
CA THR A 498 7.05 3.76 28.14
C THR A 498 6.97 2.52 27.25
N LEU A 499 5.95 1.67 27.42
CA LEU A 499 5.82 0.44 26.63
C LEU A 499 5.77 0.77 25.13
N GLY A 500 6.46 -0.03 24.32
CA GLY A 500 6.63 0.19 22.89
C GLY A 500 8.09 0.38 22.49
N ARG A 501 8.29 0.86 21.25
CA ARG A 501 9.60 1.07 20.63
C ARG A 501 10.55 1.81 21.58
N ARG A 502 11.75 1.26 21.79
CA ARG A 502 12.78 1.90 22.61
C ARG A 502 13.17 3.24 21.96
N PRO A 503 13.25 4.36 22.71
CA PRO A 503 13.68 5.65 22.18
C PRO A 503 15.04 5.56 21.49
N ASP A 504 15.24 6.30 20.40
CA ASP A 504 16.48 6.25 19.62
C ASP A 504 17.71 6.76 20.40
N GLU A 505 17.50 7.72 21.30
CA GLU A 505 18.52 8.26 22.21
C GLU A 505 18.84 7.33 23.40
N HIS A 506 18.06 6.26 23.60
CA HIS A 506 18.37 5.31 24.66
C HIS A 506 19.62 4.50 24.26
N VAL A 507 20.56 4.35 25.17
CA VAL A 507 21.79 3.60 24.91
C VAL A 507 21.54 2.10 24.74
N GLY A 508 22.45 1.41 24.03
CA GLY A 508 22.38 -0.04 23.75
C GLY A 508 22.88 -0.92 24.89
N LEU A 509 22.98 -2.23 24.66
CA LEU A 509 23.47 -3.18 25.68
C LEU A 509 24.93 -2.93 26.04
N THR A 510 25.78 -2.72 25.03
CA THR A 510 27.21 -2.44 25.22
C THR A 510 27.44 -1.26 26.15
N ASP A 511 26.75 -0.14 25.91
CA ASP A 511 26.89 1.10 26.68
C ASP A 511 26.31 0.98 28.09
N LEU A 512 25.37 0.06 28.29
CA LEU A 512 24.79 -0.23 29.59
C LEU A 512 25.60 -1.27 30.39
N ASP A 513 26.70 -1.79 29.85
CA ASP A 513 27.47 -2.89 30.45
C ASP A 513 26.57 -4.11 30.75
N LEU A 514 25.81 -4.52 29.72
CA LEU A 514 24.88 -5.65 29.74
C LEU A 514 25.18 -6.72 28.68
#